data_AF-A0A813JHG1-F1
#
_entry.id   AF-A0A813JHG1-F1
#
_cell.length_a   1.000
_cell.length_b   1.000
_cell.length_c   1.000
_cell.angle_alpha   90.00
_cell.angle_beta   90.00
_cell.angle_gamma   90.00
#
_symmetry.space_group_name_H-M   'P 1'
#
loop_
_entity.id
_entity.type
_entity.pdbx_description
1 polymer ?
#
loop_
_entity_poly.entity_id
_entity_poly.type
_entity_poly.pdbx_seq_one_letter_code
_entity_poly.pdbx_strand_id
1 'polypeptide(L)'
;MGNAESMPVVSQLKSAVQAAQGDLAGAEETQQRFIRQCPVVSQVTSAVQASMGDLRAAEDTQRQFAANLPDLGDVQAVPVVSQVKSAVQAAQGDLAGAEETQQRFIRQCPVVSQVTSAVQASMGDLRAAEDTQRQFVKHLPQTVTALEGTFMAAFMAADIRKCVARGTLLLSYPKGGVQKGIRALEILAASGAQHPACFLAETLVKSADGNWVQVKDLKRGDHVLSVAGIFVEVRSTTTHPPEFRKLVELRTVDASLKVTASHRVLVWKTDRFEAVPAEALRCGDAVRCTCSGSLETAMLTDKQSTQEFAEVYEISFSPDDEIDAFNMLVPDSRIVSKGHKKRTRRGMLDKPSIPHTDSSAEEH
;
A
#
# COMPACT_ATOMS: atom_id res chain seq x y z
N MET A 1 -15.74 -29.15 -17.89
CA MET A 1 -15.88 -27.68 -18.01
C MET A 1 -15.62 -27.09 -16.63
N GLY A 2 -14.55 -26.32 -16.45
CA GLY A 2 -14.22 -25.73 -15.13
C GLY A 2 -15.15 -24.56 -14.84
N ASN A 3 -15.78 -24.55 -13.66
CA ASN A 3 -16.68 -23.49 -13.25
C ASN A 3 -15.84 -22.24 -12.94
N ALA A 4 -16.03 -21.15 -13.70
CA ALA A 4 -15.20 -19.93 -13.62
C ALA A 4 -15.29 -19.22 -12.24
N GLU A 5 -16.25 -19.63 -11.41
CA GLU A 5 -16.51 -19.08 -10.07
C GLU A 5 -15.50 -19.53 -9.01
N SER A 6 -14.63 -20.52 -9.28
CA SER A 6 -13.64 -21.03 -8.31
C SER A 6 -12.33 -20.23 -8.27
N MET A 7 -12.15 -19.27 -9.17
CA MET A 7 -10.97 -18.40 -9.18
C MET A 7 -11.12 -17.25 -8.17
N PRO A 8 -10.16 -17.05 -7.24
CA PRO A 8 -10.29 -16.06 -6.16
C PRO A 8 -10.61 -14.65 -6.64
N VAL A 9 -9.97 -14.22 -7.73
CA VAL A 9 -10.17 -12.88 -8.31
C VAL A 9 -11.55 -12.74 -8.94
N VAL A 10 -12.07 -13.80 -9.56
CA VAL A 10 -13.37 -13.78 -10.27
C VAL A 10 -14.53 -13.80 -9.27
N SER A 11 -14.40 -14.57 -8.20
CA SER A 11 -15.43 -14.64 -7.15
C SER A 11 -15.52 -13.33 -6.34
N GLN A 12 -14.38 -12.73 -5.98
CA GLN A 12 -14.35 -11.43 -5.30
C GLN A 12 -14.85 -10.29 -6.19
N LEU A 13 -14.51 -10.31 -7.48
CA LEU A 13 -15.02 -9.32 -8.44
C LEU A 13 -16.54 -9.47 -8.62
N LYS A 14 -17.05 -10.70 -8.67
CA LYS A 14 -18.49 -10.97 -8.82
C LYS A 14 -19.28 -10.56 -7.59
N SER A 15 -18.83 -10.90 -6.38
CA SER A 15 -19.52 -10.49 -5.15
C SER A 15 -19.50 -8.98 -4.96
N ALA A 16 -18.41 -8.29 -5.34
CA ALA A 16 -18.34 -6.83 -5.31
C ALA A 16 -19.30 -6.18 -6.32
N VAL A 17 -19.41 -6.73 -7.53
CA VAL A 17 -20.36 -6.24 -8.54
C VAL A 17 -21.81 -6.48 -8.11
N GLN A 18 -22.13 -7.63 -7.51
CA GLN A 18 -23.47 -7.93 -6.99
C GLN A 18 -23.85 -6.99 -5.83
N ALA A 19 -22.91 -6.73 -4.91
CA ALA A 19 -23.12 -5.78 -3.83
C ALA A 19 -23.32 -4.34 -4.34
N ALA A 20 -22.53 -3.92 -5.34
CA ALA A 20 -22.67 -2.60 -5.97
C ALA A 20 -24.00 -2.43 -6.73
N GLN A 21 -24.61 -3.52 -7.18
CA GLN A 21 -25.92 -3.55 -7.82
C GLN A 21 -27.09 -3.69 -6.84
N GLY A 22 -26.82 -3.69 -5.52
CA GLY A 22 -27.83 -3.82 -4.47
C GLY A 22 -28.27 -5.25 -4.17
N ASP A 23 -27.67 -6.26 -4.80
CA ASP A 23 -27.92 -7.68 -4.55
C ASP A 23 -26.98 -8.20 -3.45
N LEU A 24 -27.24 -7.74 -2.23
CA LEU A 24 -26.45 -8.13 -1.05
C LEU A 24 -26.57 -9.63 -0.75
N ALA A 25 -27.75 -10.23 -1.00
CA ALA A 25 -27.98 -11.66 -0.81
C ALA A 25 -27.18 -12.52 -1.79
N GLY A 26 -27.14 -12.14 -3.07
CA GLY A 26 -26.32 -12.82 -4.07
C GLY A 26 -24.81 -12.66 -3.85
N ALA A 27 -24.38 -11.51 -3.32
CA ALA A 27 -22.99 -11.29 -2.93
C ALA A 27 -22.58 -12.20 -1.76
N GLU A 28 -23.45 -12.35 -0.75
CA GLU A 28 -23.22 -13.24 0.38
C GLU A 28 -23.17 -14.72 -0.06
N GLU A 29 -24.12 -15.17 -0.90
CA GLU A 29 -24.12 -16.54 -1.41
C GLU A 29 -22.83 -16.85 -2.20
N THR A 30 -22.39 -15.90 -3.04
CA THR A 30 -21.14 -16.04 -3.82
C THR A 30 -19.92 -16.17 -2.91
N GLN A 31 -19.88 -15.40 -1.81
CA GLN A 31 -18.82 -15.46 -0.83
C GLN A 31 -18.85 -16.75 0.00
N GLN A 32 -20.05 -17.22 0.41
CA GLN A 32 -20.20 -18.50 1.09
C GLN A 32 -19.80 -19.69 0.18
N ARG A 33 -20.16 -19.63 -1.10
CA ARG A 33 -19.76 -20.65 -2.09
C ARG A 33 -18.25 -20.65 -2.29
N PHE A 34 -17.61 -19.47 -2.32
CA PHE A 34 -16.15 -19.36 -2.35
C PHE A 34 -15.47 -19.95 -1.11
N ILE A 35 -15.96 -19.63 0.08
CA ILE A 35 -15.43 -20.16 1.35
C ILE A 35 -15.50 -21.69 1.37
N ARG A 36 -16.58 -22.27 0.84
CA ARG A 36 -16.78 -23.73 0.78
C ARG A 36 -15.98 -24.43 -0.31
N GLN A 37 -15.71 -23.75 -1.43
CA GLN A 37 -15.08 -24.37 -2.60
C GLN A 37 -13.59 -24.05 -2.75
N CYS A 38 -13.09 -22.99 -2.11
CA CYS A 38 -11.68 -22.63 -2.18
C CYS A 38 -10.85 -23.59 -1.31
N PRO A 39 -9.87 -24.33 -1.87
CA PRO A 39 -9.08 -25.33 -1.15
C PRO A 39 -8.41 -24.77 0.12
N VAL A 40 -7.95 -23.53 0.08
CA VAL A 40 -7.26 -22.88 1.20
C VAL A 40 -8.24 -22.51 2.31
N VAL A 41 -9.45 -22.06 1.94
CA VAL A 41 -10.43 -21.57 2.91
C VAL A 41 -11.18 -22.72 3.58
N SER A 42 -11.48 -23.80 2.85
CA SER A 42 -12.05 -25.02 3.44
C SER A 42 -11.08 -25.68 4.43
N GLN A 43 -9.77 -25.61 4.16
CA GLN A 43 -8.73 -26.08 5.07
C GLN A 43 -8.66 -25.25 6.36
N VAL A 44 -8.62 -23.92 6.27
CA VAL A 44 -8.64 -23.04 7.46
C VAL A 44 -9.93 -23.22 8.25
N THR A 45 -11.07 -23.33 7.57
CA THR A 45 -12.38 -23.51 8.21
C THR A 45 -12.46 -24.84 8.95
N SER A 46 -12.04 -25.94 8.32
CA SER A 46 -12.01 -27.26 8.97
C SER A 46 -11.01 -27.31 10.14
N ALA A 47 -9.87 -26.62 10.04
CA ALA A 47 -8.90 -26.52 11.12
C ALA A 47 -9.43 -25.72 12.32
N VAL A 48 -10.12 -24.60 12.06
CA VAL A 48 -10.78 -23.80 13.11
C VAL A 48 -11.90 -24.61 13.78
N GLN A 49 -12.76 -25.28 13.01
CA GLN A 49 -13.83 -26.12 13.54
C GLN A 49 -13.29 -27.26 14.41
N ALA A 50 -12.21 -27.93 13.97
CA ALA A 50 -11.54 -28.96 14.76
C ALA A 50 -10.93 -28.39 16.05
N SER A 51 -10.30 -27.21 15.99
CA SER A 51 -9.72 -26.54 17.18
C SER A 51 -10.77 -26.10 18.20
N MET A 52 -11.99 -25.84 17.74
CA MET A 52 -13.16 -25.52 18.58
C MET A 52 -13.88 -26.77 19.11
N GLY A 53 -13.37 -27.98 18.81
CA GLY A 53 -13.93 -29.25 19.26
C GLY A 53 -15.09 -29.79 18.42
N ASP A 54 -15.44 -29.13 17.31
CA ASP A 54 -16.49 -29.59 16.39
C ASP A 54 -15.89 -30.43 15.26
N LEU A 55 -15.51 -31.65 15.61
CA LEU A 55 -14.90 -32.60 14.68
C LEU A 55 -15.85 -33.00 13.54
N ARG A 56 -17.17 -32.97 13.77
CA ARG A 56 -18.16 -33.31 12.75
C ARG A 56 -18.27 -32.22 11.69
N ALA A 57 -18.32 -30.96 12.10
CA ALA A 57 -18.33 -29.84 11.14
C ALA A 57 -17.04 -29.78 10.31
N ALA A 58 -15.89 -30.09 10.93
CA ALA A 58 -14.62 -30.19 10.24
C ALA A 58 -14.62 -31.32 9.18
N GLU A 59 -15.13 -32.50 9.55
CA GLU A 59 -15.26 -33.65 8.64
C GLU A 59 -16.21 -33.35 7.48
N ASP A 60 -17.37 -32.74 7.73
CA ASP A 60 -18.34 -32.36 6.71
C ASP A 60 -17.75 -31.34 5.72
N THR A 61 -16.98 -30.37 6.21
CA THR A 61 -16.26 -29.39 5.38
C THR A 61 -15.24 -30.08 4.46
N GLN A 62 -14.51 -31.09 4.96
CA GLN A 62 -13.55 -31.85 4.16
C GLN A 62 -14.22 -32.80 3.17
N ARG A 63 -15.33 -33.46 3.56
CA ARG A 63 -16.11 -34.33 2.65
C ARG A 63 -16.72 -33.54 1.51
N GLN A 64 -17.26 -32.35 1.77
CA GLN A 64 -17.78 -31.46 0.72
C GLN A 64 -16.67 -31.01 -0.23
N PHE A 65 -15.47 -30.75 0.27
CA PHE A 65 -14.33 -30.45 -0.59
C PHE A 65 -13.93 -31.65 -1.47
N ALA A 66 -13.79 -32.84 -0.87
CA ALA A 66 -13.42 -34.05 -1.58
C ALA A 66 -14.43 -34.45 -2.68
N ALA A 67 -15.73 -34.30 -2.40
CA ALA A 67 -16.80 -34.59 -3.35
C ALA A 67 -16.80 -33.66 -4.58
N ASN A 68 -16.14 -32.50 -4.50
CA ASN A 68 -16.06 -31.51 -5.57
C ASN A 68 -14.78 -31.59 -6.40
N LEU A 69 -13.86 -32.53 -6.10
CA LEU A 69 -12.67 -32.75 -6.91
C LEU A 69 -12.97 -33.71 -8.08
N PRO A 70 -12.64 -33.35 -9.34
CA PRO A 70 -12.73 -34.29 -10.45
C PRO A 70 -11.71 -35.43 -10.29
N ASP A 71 -12.11 -36.64 -10.69
CA ASP A 71 -11.36 -37.89 -10.58
C ASP A 71 -9.96 -37.75 -11.20
N LEU A 72 -8.95 -37.58 -10.34
CA LEU A 72 -7.55 -37.44 -10.72
C LEU A 72 -6.86 -38.77 -10.42
N GLY A 73 -6.69 -39.58 -11.47
CA GLY A 73 -5.86 -40.77 -11.43
C GLY A 73 -4.42 -40.45 -11.01
N ASP A 74 -3.89 -41.33 -10.18
CA ASP A 74 -2.56 -41.34 -9.56
C ASP A 74 -2.37 -40.46 -8.30
N VAL A 75 -2.51 -41.12 -7.15
CA VAL A 75 -2.87 -40.54 -5.85
C VAL A 75 -1.63 -40.11 -5.03
N GLN A 76 -0.40 -40.31 -5.54
CA GLN A 76 0.82 -40.06 -4.75
C GLN A 76 1.50 -38.71 -5.00
N ALA A 77 1.09 -37.93 -6.00
CA ALA A 77 1.72 -36.64 -6.33
C ALA A 77 0.93 -35.40 -5.86
N VAL A 78 -0.21 -35.61 -5.19
CA VAL A 78 -1.12 -34.52 -4.79
C VAL A 78 -0.87 -34.13 -3.33
N PRO A 79 -0.54 -32.85 -3.02
CA PRO A 79 -0.28 -32.35 -1.66
C PRO A 79 -1.35 -32.68 -0.61
N VAL A 80 -2.58 -32.94 -1.07
CA VAL A 80 -3.76 -33.27 -0.28
C VAL A 80 -3.65 -34.66 0.38
N VAL A 81 -3.00 -35.63 -0.27
CA VAL A 81 -2.97 -37.02 0.21
C VAL A 81 -1.99 -37.19 1.38
N SER A 82 -0.94 -36.36 1.47
CA SER A 82 0.03 -36.47 2.56
C SER A 82 -0.52 -35.98 3.90
N GLN A 83 -1.42 -34.99 3.91
CA GLN A 83 -2.04 -34.51 5.15
C GLN A 83 -3.09 -35.49 5.69
N VAL A 84 -3.90 -36.07 4.80
CA VAL A 84 -4.83 -37.14 5.17
C VAL A 84 -4.06 -38.38 5.66
N LYS A 85 -2.95 -38.74 5.00
CA LYS A 85 -2.10 -39.86 5.42
C LYS A 85 -1.46 -39.63 6.79
N SER A 86 -0.91 -38.45 7.04
CA SER A 86 -0.31 -38.11 8.35
C SER A 86 -1.36 -38.15 9.47
N ALA A 87 -2.57 -37.62 9.23
CA ALA A 87 -3.68 -37.70 10.19
C ALA A 87 -4.17 -39.14 10.43
N VAL A 88 -4.27 -39.96 9.39
CA VAL A 88 -4.64 -41.37 9.49
C VAL A 88 -3.56 -42.19 10.23
N GLN A 89 -2.28 -41.94 9.96
CA GLN A 89 -1.17 -42.59 10.67
C GLN A 89 -1.17 -42.23 12.15
N ALA A 90 -1.41 -40.95 12.49
CA ALA A 90 -1.53 -40.52 13.88
C ALA A 90 -2.73 -41.17 14.59
N ALA A 91 -3.89 -41.25 13.91
CA ALA A 91 -5.08 -41.90 14.44
C ALA A 91 -4.92 -43.43 14.62
N GLN A 92 -4.04 -44.06 13.84
CA GLN A 92 -3.69 -45.47 13.96
C GLN A 92 -2.55 -45.73 14.98
N GLY A 93 -2.06 -44.69 15.66
CA GLY A 93 -0.99 -44.79 16.65
C GLY A 93 0.43 -44.80 16.09
N ASP A 94 0.60 -44.64 14.76
CA ASP A 94 1.89 -44.45 14.09
C ASP A 94 2.29 -42.97 14.10
N LEU A 95 2.54 -42.47 15.31
CA LEU A 95 2.91 -41.06 15.54
C LEU A 95 4.26 -40.71 14.87
N ALA A 96 5.18 -41.67 14.80
CA ALA A 96 6.49 -41.47 14.15
C ALA A 96 6.37 -41.34 12.63
N GLY A 97 5.55 -42.17 11.98
CA GLY A 97 5.27 -42.06 10.54
C GLY A 97 4.48 -40.80 10.18
N ALA A 98 3.56 -40.38 11.05
CA ALA A 98 2.83 -39.12 10.92
C ALA A 98 3.77 -37.90 10.99
N GLU A 99 4.69 -37.89 11.94
CA GLU A 99 5.68 -36.83 12.14
C GLU A 99 6.66 -36.74 10.96
N GLU A 100 7.21 -37.86 10.47
CA GLU A 100 8.11 -37.86 9.31
C GLU A 100 7.41 -37.32 8.04
N THR A 101 6.15 -37.73 7.83
CA THR A 101 5.32 -37.26 6.71
C THR A 101 5.04 -35.76 6.80
N GLN A 102 4.77 -35.26 8.02
CA GLN A 102 4.54 -33.84 8.28
C GLN A 102 5.82 -33.01 8.15
N GLN A 103 6.98 -33.51 8.61
CA GLN A 103 8.27 -32.84 8.47
C GLN A 103 8.72 -32.76 7.00
N ARG A 104 8.49 -33.79 6.17
CA ARG A 104 8.72 -33.73 4.72
C ARG A 104 7.89 -32.62 4.06
N PHE A 105 6.66 -32.45 4.50
CA PHE A 105 5.73 -31.45 3.96
C PHE A 105 6.08 -30.02 4.39
N ILE A 106 6.38 -29.79 5.68
CA ILE A 106 6.78 -28.49 6.22
C ILE A 106 8.03 -27.95 5.50
N ARG A 107 8.96 -28.84 5.14
CA ARG A 107 10.16 -28.48 4.37
C ARG A 107 9.89 -28.08 2.92
N GLN A 108 8.69 -28.33 2.38
CA GLN A 108 8.37 -28.18 0.96
C GLN A 108 7.32 -27.10 0.65
N CYS A 109 6.63 -26.53 1.65
CA CYS A 109 5.53 -25.58 1.38
C CYS A 109 5.64 -24.24 2.17
N PRO A 110 6.06 -23.14 1.51
CA PRO A 110 6.22 -21.79 2.08
C PRO A 110 5.01 -21.20 2.82
N VAL A 111 3.81 -21.52 2.34
CA VAL A 111 2.57 -20.94 2.86
C VAL A 111 2.26 -21.51 4.24
N VAL A 112 2.69 -22.75 4.50
CA VAL A 112 2.38 -23.48 5.73
C VAL A 112 3.23 -22.97 6.88
N SER A 113 4.49 -22.58 6.67
CA SER A 113 5.33 -22.03 7.73
C SER A 113 4.80 -20.70 8.28
N GLN A 114 4.10 -19.91 7.48
CA GLN A 114 3.47 -18.67 7.96
C GLN A 114 2.22 -18.95 8.80
N VAL A 115 1.40 -19.92 8.39
CA VAL A 115 0.22 -20.34 9.16
C VAL A 115 0.65 -21.02 10.47
N THR A 116 1.66 -21.89 10.42
CA THR A 116 2.20 -22.56 11.62
C THR A 116 2.83 -21.57 12.60
N SER A 117 3.60 -20.59 12.12
CA SER A 117 4.17 -19.54 12.98
C SER A 117 3.07 -18.69 13.63
N ALA A 118 2.02 -18.33 12.89
CA ALA A 118 0.88 -17.58 13.43
C ALA A 118 0.10 -18.39 14.48
N VAL A 119 -0.11 -19.69 14.25
CA VAL A 119 -0.77 -20.58 15.21
C VAL A 119 0.07 -20.74 16.47
N GLN A 120 1.38 -20.99 16.35
CA GLN A 120 2.29 -21.11 17.50
C GLN A 120 2.36 -19.82 18.33
N ALA A 121 2.37 -18.66 17.67
CA ALA A 121 2.32 -17.37 18.35
C ALA A 121 0.98 -17.16 19.09
N SER A 122 -0.14 -17.57 18.48
CA SER A 122 -1.47 -17.47 19.09
C SER A 122 -1.65 -18.41 20.30
N MET A 123 -0.90 -19.51 20.33
CA MET A 123 -0.87 -20.45 21.47
C MET A 123 0.13 -20.04 22.57
N GLY A 124 0.76 -18.87 22.44
CA GLY A 124 1.69 -18.32 23.43
C GLY A 124 3.12 -18.86 23.35
N ASP A 125 3.43 -19.74 22.39
CA ASP A 125 4.78 -20.25 22.17
C ASP A 125 5.52 -19.38 21.13
N LEU A 126 5.90 -18.18 21.58
CA LEU A 126 6.60 -17.20 20.76
C LEU A 126 7.97 -17.70 20.28
N ARG A 127 8.62 -18.61 21.04
CA ARG A 127 9.93 -19.16 20.66
C ARG A 127 9.80 -20.17 19.53
N ALA A 128 8.82 -21.07 19.59
CA ALA A 128 8.55 -21.98 18.48
C ALA A 128 8.12 -21.24 17.21
N ALA A 129 7.33 -20.17 17.35
CA ALA A 129 6.92 -19.32 16.23
C ALA A 129 8.12 -18.63 15.56
N GLU A 130 9.06 -18.11 16.37
CA GLU A 130 10.29 -17.48 15.90
C GLU A 130 11.22 -18.49 15.20
N ASP A 131 11.41 -19.68 15.78
CA ASP A 131 12.24 -20.73 15.19
C ASP A 131 11.67 -21.22 13.85
N THR A 132 10.36 -21.36 13.74
CA THR A 132 9.66 -21.69 12.49
C THR A 132 9.89 -20.61 11.42
N GLN A 133 9.84 -19.34 11.82
CA GLN A 133 10.07 -18.21 10.90
C GLN A 133 11.55 -18.10 10.49
N ARG A 134 12.49 -18.39 11.40
CA ARG A 134 13.93 -18.44 11.10
C ARG A 134 14.27 -19.57 10.15
N GLN A 135 13.68 -20.75 10.33
CA GLN A 135 13.88 -21.87 9.40
C GLN A 135 13.30 -21.56 8.01
N PHE A 136 12.15 -20.90 7.94
CA PHE A 136 11.57 -20.44 6.68
C PHE A 136 12.52 -19.48 5.93
N VAL A 137 13.03 -18.45 6.62
CA VAL A 137 13.96 -17.49 6.03
C VAL A 137 15.25 -18.16 5.56
N LYS A 138 15.75 -19.16 6.30
CA LYS A 138 16.95 -19.92 5.93
C LYS A 138 16.77 -20.75 4.65
N HIS A 139 15.56 -21.25 4.40
CA HIS A 139 15.26 -22.08 3.22
C HIS A 139 14.66 -21.30 2.04
N LEU A 140 14.31 -20.03 2.25
CA LEU A 140 13.76 -19.13 1.24
C LEU A 140 14.52 -19.16 -0.10
N PRO A 141 15.88 -19.13 -0.14
CA PRO A 141 16.60 -19.14 -1.42
C PRO A 141 16.39 -20.43 -2.23
N GLN A 142 16.30 -21.57 -1.55
CA GLN A 142 16.08 -22.88 -2.18
C GLN A 142 14.65 -23.00 -2.70
N THR A 143 13.69 -22.45 -1.97
CA THR A 143 12.27 -22.49 -2.37
C THR A 143 11.95 -21.53 -3.50
N VAL A 144 12.58 -20.35 -3.54
CA VAL A 144 12.47 -19.42 -4.67
C VAL A 144 13.02 -20.07 -5.94
N THR A 145 14.17 -20.74 -5.87
CA THR A 145 14.76 -21.46 -7.01
C THR A 145 13.85 -22.59 -7.52
N ALA A 146 13.16 -23.32 -6.62
CA ALA A 146 12.22 -24.39 -7.00
C ALA A 146 10.90 -23.85 -7.59
N LEU A 147 10.40 -22.72 -7.09
CA LEU A 147 9.23 -22.03 -7.62
C LEU A 147 9.51 -21.41 -9.00
N GLU A 148 10.71 -20.87 -9.22
CA GLU A 148 11.16 -20.38 -10.54
C GLU A 148 11.17 -21.50 -11.58
N GLY A 149 11.68 -22.69 -11.24
CA GLY A 149 11.63 -23.86 -12.12
C GLY A 149 10.21 -24.31 -12.45
N THR A 150 9.30 -24.25 -11.47
CA THR A 150 7.90 -24.67 -11.62
C THR A 150 7.08 -23.64 -12.41
N PHE A 151 7.29 -22.34 -12.20
CA PHE A 151 6.64 -21.27 -12.96
C PHE A 151 7.12 -21.24 -14.41
N MET A 152 8.43 -21.40 -14.66
CA MET A 152 8.96 -21.49 -16.02
C MET A 152 8.42 -22.72 -16.76
N ALA A 153 8.30 -23.86 -16.09
CA ALA A 153 7.69 -25.06 -16.67
C ALA A 153 6.19 -24.85 -16.99
N ALA A 154 5.43 -24.21 -16.09
CA ALA A 154 4.00 -23.91 -16.30
C ALA A 154 3.77 -22.88 -17.42
N PHE A 155 4.63 -21.85 -17.52
CA PHE A 155 4.57 -20.86 -18.59
C PHE A 155 4.94 -21.47 -19.95
N MET A 156 5.99 -22.29 -20.00
CA MET A 156 6.36 -23.02 -21.22
C MET A 156 5.29 -24.04 -21.63
N ALA A 157 4.64 -24.73 -20.69
CA ALA A 157 3.54 -25.65 -21.00
C ALA A 157 2.26 -24.94 -21.49
N ALA A 158 2.03 -23.69 -21.08
CA ALA A 158 0.94 -22.85 -21.56
C ALA A 158 1.23 -22.23 -22.93
N ASP A 159 2.49 -21.88 -23.22
CA ASP A 159 2.92 -21.33 -24.50
C ASP A 159 3.10 -22.40 -25.58
N ILE A 160 3.58 -23.61 -25.25
CA ILE A 160 3.66 -24.73 -26.19
C ILE A 160 2.25 -25.09 -26.72
N ARG A 161 1.21 -25.02 -25.88
CA ARG A 161 -0.19 -25.22 -26.32
C ARG A 161 -0.69 -24.14 -27.29
N LYS A 162 -0.18 -22.91 -27.20
CA LYS A 162 -0.53 -21.81 -28.13
C LYS A 162 0.34 -21.80 -29.39
N CYS A 163 1.61 -22.21 -29.29
CA CYS A 163 2.56 -22.29 -30.40
C CYS A 163 2.30 -23.49 -31.31
N VAL A 164 1.85 -24.63 -30.78
CA VAL A 164 1.41 -25.78 -31.60
C VAL A 164 0.14 -25.45 -32.41
N ALA A 165 -0.70 -24.52 -31.95
CA ALA A 165 -1.90 -24.07 -32.68
C ALA A 165 -1.62 -23.02 -33.77
N ARG A 166 -0.40 -22.44 -33.85
CA ARG A 166 -0.09 -21.33 -34.78
C ARG A 166 1.20 -21.47 -35.58
N GLY A 167 1.82 -22.65 -35.62
CA GLY A 167 2.83 -23.00 -36.63
C GLY A 167 3.91 -21.95 -36.85
N THR A 168 4.49 -21.40 -35.78
CA THR A 168 5.56 -20.39 -35.89
C THR A 168 6.83 -20.91 -35.21
N LEU A 169 7.90 -20.91 -36.00
CA LEU A 169 9.21 -21.49 -35.72
C LEU A 169 10.00 -20.66 -34.70
N LEU A 170 10.76 -21.37 -33.86
CA LEU A 170 11.66 -20.86 -32.82
C LEU A 170 12.76 -19.95 -33.38
N LEU A 171 12.96 -18.77 -32.76
CA LEU A 171 14.21 -18.02 -32.85
C LEU A 171 14.96 -18.09 -31.50
N SER A 172 16.25 -18.35 -31.60
CA SER A 172 17.21 -18.57 -30.53
C SER A 172 17.42 -17.35 -29.64
N TYR A 173 17.43 -17.54 -28.32
CA TYR A 173 17.96 -16.56 -27.37
C TYR A 173 19.43 -16.89 -27.01
N PRO A 174 20.34 -15.91 -27.00
CA PRO A 174 21.72 -16.12 -26.58
C PRO A 174 21.82 -16.23 -25.05
N LYS A 175 22.70 -17.13 -24.59
CA LYS A 175 23.02 -17.35 -23.17
C LYS A 175 23.75 -16.12 -22.60
N GLY A 176 23.14 -15.45 -21.61
CA GLY A 176 23.84 -14.39 -20.85
C GLY A 176 22.99 -13.39 -20.03
N GLY A 177 21.71 -13.64 -19.75
CA GLY A 177 20.77 -12.59 -19.31
C GLY A 177 20.18 -12.65 -17.90
N VAL A 178 20.65 -13.52 -16.98
CA VAL A 178 19.95 -13.74 -15.70
C VAL A 178 19.96 -12.50 -14.78
N GLN A 179 21.03 -11.70 -14.78
CA GLN A 179 21.12 -10.49 -13.94
C GLN A 179 20.33 -9.28 -14.45
N LYS A 180 20.01 -9.20 -15.75
CA LYS A 180 19.20 -8.10 -16.30
C LYS A 180 17.69 -8.35 -16.15
N GLY A 181 17.26 -9.60 -16.05
CA GLY A 181 15.86 -9.97 -15.82
C GLY A 181 15.32 -9.59 -14.44
N ILE A 182 16.18 -9.66 -13.40
CA ILE A 182 15.78 -9.37 -12.01
C ILE A 182 15.37 -7.90 -11.83
N ARG A 183 16.07 -6.94 -12.45
CA ARG A 183 15.68 -5.52 -12.39
C ARG A 183 14.39 -5.20 -13.16
N ALA A 184 14.08 -5.94 -14.23
CA ALA A 184 12.86 -5.71 -15.00
C ALA A 184 11.60 -6.22 -14.27
N LEU A 185 11.72 -7.31 -13.51
CA LEU A 185 10.62 -7.88 -12.72
C LEU A 185 10.32 -7.10 -11.43
N GLU A 186 11.34 -6.48 -10.81
CA GLU A 186 11.16 -5.57 -9.67
C GLU A 186 10.42 -4.29 -10.07
N ILE A 187 10.62 -3.81 -11.32
CA ILE A 187 9.90 -2.68 -11.90
C ILE A 187 8.44 -3.04 -12.24
N LEU A 188 8.16 -4.29 -12.62
CA LEU A 188 6.80 -4.74 -12.97
C LEU A 188 5.93 -5.07 -11.75
N ALA A 189 6.51 -5.55 -10.65
CA ALA A 189 5.78 -5.79 -9.39
C ALA A 189 5.40 -4.49 -8.64
N ALA A 190 6.04 -3.36 -8.97
CA ALA A 190 5.69 -2.03 -8.47
C ALA A 190 4.50 -1.38 -9.21
N SER A 191 3.84 -2.10 -10.13
CA SER A 191 2.64 -1.63 -10.84
C SER A 191 1.34 -1.80 -10.02
N GLY A 192 1.43 -2.12 -8.73
CA GLY A 192 0.29 -2.08 -7.82
C GLY A 192 -0.11 -0.63 -7.58
N ALA A 193 -1.23 -0.21 -8.19
CA ALA A 193 -1.89 1.08 -8.03
C ALA A 193 -0.94 2.21 -7.60
N GLN A 194 -0.16 2.74 -8.54
CA GLN A 194 0.73 3.87 -8.27
C GLN A 194 -0.11 4.98 -7.65
N HIS A 195 0.06 5.21 -6.35
CA HIS A 195 -0.59 6.32 -5.68
C HIS A 195 -0.18 7.60 -6.43
N PRO A 196 -1.13 8.51 -6.70
CA PRO A 196 -0.86 9.70 -7.50
C PRO A 196 0.30 10.52 -6.91
N ALA A 197 1.13 11.12 -7.76
CA ALA A 197 2.23 11.97 -7.35
C ALA A 197 1.66 13.32 -6.87
N CYS A 198 1.65 13.55 -5.56
CA CYS A 198 0.91 14.67 -4.98
C CYS A 198 1.76 15.55 -4.08
N PHE A 199 1.34 16.81 -3.97
CA PHE A 199 1.83 17.81 -3.04
C PHE A 199 0.90 17.90 -1.81
N LEU A 200 1.40 18.44 -0.70
CA LEU A 200 0.57 18.77 0.45
C LEU A 200 -0.17 20.10 0.23
N ALA A 201 -1.29 20.30 0.92
CA ALA A 201 -2.15 21.48 0.75
C ALA A 201 -1.39 22.81 0.97
N GLU A 202 -0.47 22.81 1.94
CA GLU A 202 0.36 23.94 2.36
C GLU A 202 1.67 24.08 1.59
N THR A 203 1.95 23.22 0.61
CA THR A 203 3.10 23.39 -0.29
C THR A 203 2.93 24.71 -1.05
N LEU A 204 3.98 25.52 -1.09
CA LEU A 204 4.04 26.79 -1.80
C LEU A 204 4.77 26.62 -3.13
N VAL A 205 4.27 27.28 -4.18
CA VAL A 205 4.90 27.37 -5.50
C VAL A 205 4.91 28.81 -6.00
N LYS A 206 5.82 29.17 -6.91
CA LYS A 206 5.87 30.52 -7.51
C LYS A 206 4.79 30.68 -8.57
N SER A 207 3.88 31.63 -8.38
CA SER A 207 2.96 32.12 -9.41
C SER A 207 3.69 32.90 -10.52
N ALA A 208 3.01 33.13 -11.64
CA ALA A 208 3.52 33.95 -12.75
C ALA A 208 3.97 35.37 -12.33
N ASP A 209 3.33 35.96 -11.31
CA ASP A 209 3.68 37.29 -10.79
C ASP A 209 4.89 37.26 -9.83
N GLY A 210 5.51 36.09 -9.62
CA GLY A 210 6.62 35.89 -8.68
C GLY A 210 6.18 35.74 -7.22
N ASN A 211 4.89 35.84 -6.92
CA ASN A 211 4.35 35.61 -5.57
C ASN A 211 4.27 34.12 -5.26
N TRP A 212 4.42 33.76 -3.98
CA TRP A 212 4.21 32.39 -3.51
C TRP A 212 2.72 32.11 -3.28
N VAL A 213 2.21 31.05 -3.88
CA VAL A 213 0.81 30.61 -3.74
C VAL A 213 0.76 29.19 -3.20
N GLN A 214 -0.25 28.88 -2.39
CA GLN A 214 -0.43 27.51 -1.89
C GLN A 214 -0.99 26.62 -3.01
N VAL A 215 -0.53 25.38 -3.04
CA VAL A 215 -0.96 24.37 -4.00
C VAL A 215 -2.48 24.19 -4.01
N LYS A 216 -3.13 24.22 -2.84
CA LYS A 216 -4.59 24.10 -2.75
C LYS A 216 -5.37 25.25 -3.42
N ASP A 217 -4.72 26.40 -3.61
CA ASP A 217 -5.33 27.60 -4.19
C ASP A 217 -5.16 27.64 -5.72
N LEU A 218 -4.33 26.76 -6.28
CA LEU A 218 -4.11 26.65 -7.73
C LEU A 218 -5.33 26.04 -8.44
N LYS A 219 -5.68 26.66 -9.57
CA LYS A 219 -6.77 26.24 -10.44
C LYS A 219 -6.24 25.94 -11.84
N ARG A 220 -6.99 25.11 -12.57
CA ARG A 220 -6.73 24.86 -13.99
C ARG A 220 -6.70 26.18 -14.76
N GLY A 221 -5.67 26.38 -15.56
CA GLY A 221 -5.42 27.60 -16.34
C GLY A 221 -4.58 28.65 -15.62
N ASP A 222 -4.31 28.48 -14.32
CA ASP A 222 -3.32 29.31 -13.63
C ASP A 222 -1.93 29.06 -14.22
N HIS A 223 -1.05 30.04 -14.08
CA HIS A 223 0.33 29.97 -14.54
C HIS A 223 1.29 30.06 -13.35
N VAL A 224 2.23 29.13 -13.30
CA VAL A 224 3.34 29.11 -12.33
C VAL A 224 4.67 29.33 -13.04
N LEU A 225 5.69 29.72 -12.30
CA LEU A 225 7.05 29.84 -12.82
C LEU A 225 7.80 28.54 -12.60
N SER A 226 8.36 27.99 -13.69
CA SER A 226 9.37 26.94 -13.59
C SER A 226 10.67 27.48 -13.00
N VAL A 227 11.55 26.58 -12.61
CA VAL A 227 12.89 26.93 -12.11
C VAL A 227 13.69 27.70 -13.16
N ALA A 228 13.44 27.47 -14.46
CA ALA A 228 14.05 28.20 -15.56
C ALA A 228 13.43 29.60 -15.81
N GLY A 229 12.41 29.99 -15.04
CA GLY A 229 11.66 31.24 -15.24
C GLY A 229 10.67 31.18 -16.41
N ILE A 230 10.34 29.98 -16.89
CA ILE A 230 9.36 29.78 -17.96
C ILE A 230 7.97 29.68 -17.33
N PHE A 231 6.96 30.27 -17.97
CA PHE A 231 5.57 30.10 -17.54
C PHE A 231 5.06 28.71 -17.87
N VAL A 232 4.48 28.06 -16.87
CA VAL A 232 3.94 26.71 -16.94
C VAL A 232 2.46 26.74 -16.59
N GLU A 233 1.61 26.23 -17.47
CA GLU A 233 0.16 26.20 -17.28
C GLU A 233 -0.23 25.02 -16.37
N VAL A 234 -1.06 25.28 -15.37
CA VAL A 234 -1.72 24.24 -14.55
C VAL A 234 -2.79 23.56 -15.41
N ARG A 235 -2.54 22.33 -15.86
CA ARG A 235 -3.45 21.57 -16.73
C ARG A 235 -4.59 20.90 -15.98
N SER A 236 -4.29 20.31 -14.84
CA SER A 236 -5.27 19.67 -13.98
C SER A 236 -4.87 19.80 -12.52
N THR A 237 -5.87 19.94 -11.66
CA THR A 237 -5.73 19.87 -10.20
C THR A 237 -6.75 18.86 -9.70
N THR A 238 -6.29 17.75 -9.13
CA THR A 238 -7.14 16.74 -8.51
C THR A 238 -6.87 16.75 -7.01
N THR A 239 -7.90 17.08 -6.23
CA THR A 239 -7.83 17.00 -4.77
C THR A 239 -8.18 15.61 -4.32
N HIS A 240 -7.28 14.97 -3.57
CA HIS A 240 -7.52 13.67 -2.98
C HIS A 240 -7.88 13.85 -1.51
N PRO A 241 -9.00 13.26 -1.04
CA PRO A 241 -9.50 13.49 0.31
C PRO A 241 -8.46 13.13 1.38
N PRO A 242 -8.55 13.69 2.60
CA PRO A 242 -7.69 13.30 3.70
C PRO A 242 -7.74 11.79 3.97
N GLU A 243 -6.60 11.12 3.86
CA GLU A 243 -6.45 9.70 4.20
C GLU A 243 -5.04 9.44 4.74
N PHE A 244 -4.81 8.27 5.36
CA PHE A 244 -3.47 7.87 5.78
C PHE A 244 -2.61 7.58 4.56
N ARG A 245 -1.58 8.40 4.35
CA ARG A 245 -0.65 8.29 3.23
C ARG A 245 0.78 8.18 3.73
N LYS A 246 1.61 7.48 2.97
CA LYS A 246 3.05 7.49 3.18
C LYS A 246 3.63 8.79 2.62
N LEU A 247 4.08 9.66 3.52
CA LEU A 247 4.78 10.89 3.17
C LEU A 247 6.29 10.68 3.31
N VAL A 248 7.04 11.37 2.47
CA VAL A 248 8.50 11.38 2.49
C VAL A 248 8.93 12.83 2.64
N GLU A 249 9.65 13.10 3.72
CA GLU A 249 10.33 14.37 3.95
C GLU A 249 11.80 14.23 3.54
N LEU A 250 12.20 15.02 2.57
CA LEU A 250 13.53 15.11 2.00
C LEU A 250 14.19 16.36 2.54
N ARG A 251 15.41 16.24 3.08
CA ARG A 251 16.17 17.37 3.60
C ARG A 251 17.56 17.42 2.99
N THR A 252 17.95 18.62 2.58
CA THR A 252 19.34 19.00 2.29
C THR A 252 19.82 19.91 3.41
N VAL A 253 21.01 20.50 3.27
CA VAL A 253 21.52 21.49 4.23
C VAL A 253 20.64 22.74 4.29
N ASP A 254 20.11 23.19 3.14
CA ASP A 254 19.44 24.49 2.99
C ASP A 254 17.95 24.39 2.64
N ALA A 255 17.44 23.18 2.34
CA ALA A 255 16.07 22.98 1.86
C ALA A 255 15.41 21.72 2.44
N SER A 256 14.08 21.76 2.50
CA SER A 256 13.24 20.64 2.93
C SER A 256 11.97 20.57 2.09
N LEU A 257 11.59 19.36 1.68
CA LEU A 257 10.37 19.10 0.91
C LEU A 257 9.69 17.83 1.41
N LYS A 258 8.42 17.94 1.78
CA LYS A 258 7.55 16.87 2.23
C LYS A 258 6.43 16.63 1.22
N VAL A 259 6.44 15.43 0.63
CA VAL A 259 5.58 15.03 -0.48
C VAL A 259 5.13 13.58 -0.32
N THR A 260 4.25 13.08 -1.19
CA THR A 260 3.90 11.65 -1.19
C THR A 260 5.08 10.79 -1.64
N ALA A 261 5.11 9.53 -1.21
CA ALA A 261 6.15 8.56 -1.59
C ALA A 261 6.39 8.41 -3.10
N SER A 262 5.33 8.54 -3.91
CA SER A 262 5.37 8.45 -5.37
C SER A 262 5.75 9.75 -6.08
N HIS A 263 5.90 10.86 -5.35
CA HIS A 263 6.20 12.16 -5.93
C HIS A 263 7.53 12.16 -6.69
N ARG A 264 7.56 12.77 -7.88
CA ARG A 264 8.76 12.80 -8.75
C ARG A 264 9.72 13.89 -8.28
N VAL A 265 10.97 13.51 -8.01
CA VAL A 265 12.05 14.43 -7.62
C VAL A 265 13.20 14.29 -8.60
N LEU A 266 13.76 15.42 -9.05
CA LEU A 266 14.90 15.42 -9.97
C LEU A 266 16.20 15.09 -9.24
N VAL A 267 16.85 14.01 -9.66
CA VAL A 267 18.14 13.55 -9.14
C VAL A 267 19.18 13.56 -10.26
N TRP A 268 20.38 14.02 -9.96
CA TRP A 268 21.52 13.94 -10.87
C TRP A 268 22.08 12.51 -10.90
N LYS A 269 21.96 11.84 -12.05
CA LYS A 269 22.47 10.48 -12.31
C LYS A 269 23.20 10.44 -13.63
N THR A 270 24.42 9.91 -13.65
CA THR A 270 25.19 9.64 -14.89
C THR A 270 25.13 10.80 -15.89
N ASP A 271 25.43 12.02 -15.41
CA ASP A 271 25.50 13.24 -16.22
C ASP A 271 24.17 13.81 -16.75
N ARG A 272 23.04 13.40 -16.17
CA ARG A 272 21.72 13.98 -16.48
C ARG A 272 20.81 14.00 -15.25
N PHE A 273 19.78 14.84 -15.29
CA PHE A 273 18.70 14.78 -14.31
C PHE A 273 17.68 13.71 -14.71
N GLU A 274 17.24 12.92 -13.73
CA GLU A 274 16.20 11.91 -13.88
C GLU A 274 15.15 12.09 -12.77
N ALA A 275 13.87 11.99 -13.14
CA ALA A 275 12.77 12.00 -12.18
C ALA A 275 12.70 10.65 -11.46
N VAL A 276 12.89 10.66 -10.15
CA VAL A 276 12.87 9.47 -9.29
C VAL A 276 11.79 9.64 -8.22
N PRO A 277 10.99 8.62 -7.90
CA PRO A 277 10.04 8.70 -6.79
C PRO A 277 10.73 9.04 -5.47
N ALA A 278 10.12 9.91 -4.66
CA ALA A 278 10.68 10.33 -3.37
C ALA A 278 11.04 9.14 -2.45
N GLU A 279 10.24 8.08 -2.47
CA GLU A 279 10.51 6.86 -1.71
C GLU A 279 11.75 6.09 -2.18
N ALA A 280 12.14 6.21 -3.45
CA ALA A 280 13.32 5.51 -3.98
C ALA A 280 14.64 6.24 -3.68
N LEU A 281 14.58 7.50 -3.22
CA LEU A 281 15.74 8.31 -2.87
C LEU A 281 16.47 7.79 -1.62
N ARG A 282 17.75 8.11 -1.50
CA ARG A 282 18.62 7.77 -0.37
C ARG A 282 19.43 9.00 0.07
N CYS A 283 19.82 9.05 1.34
CA CYS A 283 20.79 10.04 1.79
C CYS A 283 22.09 9.91 0.96
N GLY A 284 22.63 11.04 0.53
CA GLY A 284 23.75 11.12 -0.40
C GLY A 284 23.36 11.22 -1.88
N ASP A 285 22.09 11.02 -2.24
CA ASP A 285 21.64 11.30 -3.61
C ASP A 285 21.71 12.82 -3.88
N ALA A 286 22.18 13.18 -5.07
CA ALA A 286 22.36 14.54 -5.51
C ALA A 286 21.05 15.06 -6.14
N VAL A 287 20.27 15.84 -5.41
CA VAL A 287 18.97 16.39 -5.85
C VAL A 287 19.11 17.80 -6.39
N ARG A 288 18.25 18.17 -7.34
CA ARG A 288 18.18 19.53 -7.86
C ARG A 288 17.40 20.42 -6.90
N CYS A 289 17.94 21.56 -6.50
CA CYS A 289 17.30 22.48 -5.56
C CYS A 289 17.58 23.95 -5.91
N THR A 290 16.72 24.85 -5.42
CA THR A 290 16.94 26.29 -5.52
C THR A 290 17.43 26.81 -4.18
N CYS A 291 18.66 27.31 -4.11
CA CYS A 291 19.23 27.91 -2.90
C CYS A 291 19.53 29.38 -3.17
N SER A 292 19.02 30.31 -2.37
CA SER A 292 19.25 31.76 -2.57
C SER A 292 18.92 32.29 -3.98
N GLY A 293 18.02 31.62 -4.71
CA GLY A 293 17.64 31.98 -6.08
C GLY A 293 18.56 31.43 -7.18
N SER A 294 19.66 30.76 -6.84
CA SER A 294 20.46 29.97 -7.80
C SER A 294 19.97 28.53 -7.84
N LEU A 295 20.02 27.96 -9.05
CA LEU A 295 19.73 26.55 -9.26
C LEU A 295 21.00 25.73 -9.04
N GLU A 296 20.96 24.84 -8.06
CA GLU A 296 22.11 24.08 -7.60
C GLU A 296 21.76 22.59 -7.43
N THR A 297 22.79 21.78 -7.28
CA THR A 297 22.66 20.38 -6.90
C THR A 297 23.12 20.23 -5.46
N ALA A 298 22.24 19.73 -4.59
CA ALA A 298 22.55 19.49 -3.19
C ALA A 298 22.43 18.00 -2.84
N MET A 299 23.25 17.55 -1.91
CA MET A 299 23.17 16.18 -1.40
C MET A 299 22.03 16.08 -0.39
N LEU A 300 21.21 15.03 -0.50
CA LEU A 300 20.25 14.69 0.55
C LEU A 300 20.99 14.31 1.82
N THR A 301 20.77 15.05 2.89
CA THR A 301 21.36 14.80 4.21
C THR A 301 20.48 13.89 5.05
N ASP A 302 19.16 13.98 4.86
CA ASP A 302 18.18 13.18 5.58
C ASP A 302 16.97 12.85 4.72
N LYS A 303 16.36 11.71 5.02
CA LYS A 303 15.13 11.23 4.42
C LYS A 303 14.30 10.55 5.50
N GLN A 304 13.17 11.16 5.84
CA GLN A 304 12.23 10.62 6.80
C GLN A 304 10.98 10.12 6.07
N SER A 305 10.49 8.93 6.41
CA SER A 305 9.21 8.42 5.91
C SER A 305 8.23 8.31 7.08
N THR A 306 7.04 8.88 6.92
CA THR A 306 5.98 8.88 7.94
C THR A 306 4.66 8.42 7.32
N GLN A 307 3.76 7.88 8.14
CA GLN A 307 2.36 7.71 7.75
C GLN A 307 1.55 8.81 8.41
N GLU A 308 0.89 9.64 7.61
CA GLU A 308 0.16 10.79 8.10
C GLU A 308 -1.22 10.88 7.44
N PHE A 309 -2.20 11.35 8.21
CA PHE A 309 -3.54 11.62 7.71
C PHE A 309 -3.55 13.00 7.05
N ALA A 310 -3.45 13.05 5.72
CA ALA A 310 -3.21 14.28 4.99
C ALA A 310 -4.06 14.38 3.72
N GLU A 311 -4.59 15.58 3.45
CA GLU A 311 -5.11 15.97 2.13
C GLU A 311 -3.95 16.22 1.18
N VAL A 312 -4.03 15.73 -0.05
CA VAL A 312 -2.98 15.94 -1.06
C VAL A 312 -3.58 16.38 -2.39
N TYR A 313 -2.78 17.07 -3.17
CA TYR A 313 -3.17 17.66 -4.43
C TYR A 313 -2.27 17.14 -5.54
N GLU A 314 -2.86 16.46 -6.50
CA GLU A 314 -2.19 16.03 -7.72
C GLU A 314 -2.33 17.14 -8.75
N ILE A 315 -1.21 17.71 -9.18
CA ILE A 315 -1.17 18.79 -10.16
C ILE A 315 -0.38 18.34 -11.37
N SER A 316 -0.95 18.54 -12.56
CA SER A 316 -0.23 18.38 -13.82
C SER A 316 0.05 19.73 -14.47
N PHE A 317 1.21 19.82 -15.10
CA PHE A 317 1.76 21.03 -15.67
C PHE A 317 1.98 20.89 -17.18
N SER A 318 1.93 22.00 -17.93
CA SER A 318 2.27 22.02 -19.36
C SER A 318 3.07 23.28 -19.70
N PRO A 319 4.33 23.14 -20.14
CA PRO A 319 5.09 21.87 -20.24
C PRO A 319 5.25 21.16 -18.89
N ASP A 320 5.56 19.86 -18.91
CA ASP A 320 5.91 19.10 -17.70
C ASP A 320 7.34 19.47 -17.27
N ASP A 321 7.47 20.67 -16.71
CA ASP A 321 8.73 21.31 -16.33
C ASP A 321 8.89 21.37 -14.81
N GLU A 322 10.12 21.50 -14.33
CA GLU A 322 10.42 21.58 -12.90
C GLU A 322 9.92 22.88 -12.28
N ILE A 323 9.20 22.78 -11.16
CA ILE A 323 8.71 23.92 -10.40
C ILE A 323 9.41 24.01 -9.05
N ASP A 324 9.67 25.23 -8.60
CA ASP A 324 10.21 25.51 -7.28
C ASP A 324 9.10 25.34 -6.25
N ALA A 325 9.24 24.34 -5.37
CA ALA A 325 8.24 23.99 -4.38
C ALA A 325 8.90 23.80 -3.01
N PHE A 326 8.28 24.35 -1.97
CA PHE A 326 8.68 24.09 -0.59
C PHE A 326 7.46 24.02 0.32
N ASN A 327 7.52 23.19 1.35
CA ASN A 327 6.51 23.25 2.39
C ASN A 327 6.84 24.43 3.29
N MET A 328 5.83 25.23 3.62
CA MET A 328 5.95 26.18 4.71
C MET A 328 6.05 25.35 6.00
N LEU A 329 7.25 24.86 6.32
CA LEU A 329 7.53 24.31 7.64
C LEU A 329 7.18 25.42 8.61
N VAL A 330 6.07 25.25 9.31
CA VAL A 330 5.82 26.03 10.51
C VAL A 330 7.03 25.71 11.39
N PRO A 331 7.92 26.67 11.69
CA PRO A 331 9.11 26.34 12.47
C PRO A 331 8.68 25.77 13.82
N ASP A 332 9.51 24.89 14.38
CA ASP A 332 9.26 24.07 15.58
C ASP A 332 8.86 24.85 16.85
N SER A 333 8.76 26.18 16.79
CA SER A 333 8.18 27.02 17.84
C SER A 333 7.62 28.33 17.27
N ARG A 334 6.30 28.53 17.33
CA ARG A 334 5.67 29.87 17.26
C ARG A 334 4.45 30.00 18.17
N ILE A 335 4.57 30.85 19.19
CA ILE A 335 3.49 31.42 20.02
C ILE A 335 3.95 32.88 20.25
N VAL A 336 3.18 33.98 20.17
CA VAL A 336 1.83 34.23 20.70
C VAL A 336 1.16 35.40 19.97
N SER A 337 -0.18 35.38 19.96
CA SER A 337 -1.06 36.48 19.57
C SER A 337 -1.49 37.34 20.76
N LYS A 338 -1.97 38.56 20.49
CA LYS A 338 -3.35 38.95 20.86
C LYS A 338 -3.95 39.79 19.74
N GLY A 339 -5.18 39.47 19.34
CA GLY A 339 -5.96 40.27 18.42
C GLY A 339 -6.34 41.63 19.01
N HIS A 340 -6.90 42.50 18.17
CA HIS A 340 -7.29 43.86 18.52
C HIS A 340 -8.06 43.91 19.86
N LYS A 341 -7.50 44.60 20.85
CA LYS A 341 -8.25 44.96 22.06
C LYS A 341 -9.31 45.97 21.62
N LYS A 342 -10.59 45.56 21.54
CA LYS A 342 -11.71 46.49 21.34
C LYS A 342 -11.50 47.69 22.27
N ARG A 343 -11.38 48.88 21.70
CA ARG A 343 -11.26 50.13 22.43
C ARG A 343 -12.50 50.23 23.32
N THR A 344 -12.36 49.93 24.61
CA THR A 344 -13.44 50.22 25.54
C THR A 344 -13.61 51.73 25.50
N ARG A 345 -14.78 52.21 25.03
CA ARG A 345 -15.24 53.58 25.22
C ARG A 345 -15.47 53.75 26.73
N ARG A 346 -14.37 53.87 27.48
CA ARG A 346 -14.41 54.21 28.89
C ARG A 346 -14.49 55.74 28.94
N GLY A 347 -15.69 56.24 29.14
CA GLY A 347 -15.96 57.66 29.34
C GLY A 347 -17.03 58.25 28.43
N MET A 348 -18.19 57.60 28.30
CA MET A 348 -19.43 58.38 28.29
C MET A 348 -19.99 58.22 29.69
N LEU A 349 -19.55 59.13 30.56
CA LEU A 349 -20.06 59.28 31.90
C LEU A 349 -21.50 59.76 31.74
N ASP A 350 -22.47 58.85 31.80
CA ASP A 350 -23.86 59.24 32.07
C ASP A 350 -23.86 59.86 33.46
N LYS A 351 -23.75 61.19 33.50
CA LYS A 351 -23.85 61.92 34.76
C LYS A 351 -25.34 61.96 35.15
N PRO A 352 -25.68 61.53 36.37
CA PRO A 352 -27.03 61.17 36.79
C PRO A 352 -28.04 62.32 36.72
N SER A 353 -29.28 61.94 36.43
CA SER A 353 -30.48 62.76 36.54
C SER A 353 -30.56 63.41 37.92
N ILE A 354 -30.76 64.73 37.93
CA ILE A 354 -31.04 65.53 39.14
C ILE A 354 -32.43 65.09 39.64
N PRO A 355 -32.57 64.52 40.85
CA PRO A 355 -33.88 64.28 41.42
C PRO A 355 -34.55 65.62 41.75
N HIS A 356 -35.77 65.80 41.28
CA HIS A 356 -36.64 66.89 41.73
C HIS A 356 -36.79 66.79 43.24
N THR A 357 -36.44 67.88 43.93
CA THR A 357 -36.63 68.06 45.35
C THR A 357 -38.05 68.56 45.57
N ASP A 358 -38.95 67.68 45.98
CA ASP A 358 -40.25 68.09 46.53
C ASP A 358 -40.01 68.60 47.96
N SER A 359 -39.98 69.92 48.10
CA SER A 359 -39.98 70.60 49.39
C SER A 359 -41.41 70.73 49.91
N SER A 360 -41.87 69.73 50.65
CA SER A 360 -43.01 69.88 51.57
C SER A 360 -42.46 69.99 52.99
N ALA A 361 -42.34 71.23 53.48
CA ALA A 361 -42.20 71.54 54.89
C ALA A 361 -43.24 72.61 55.25
N GLU A 362 -44.24 72.10 55.95
CA GLU A 362 -45.26 72.70 56.82
C GLU A 362 -45.05 74.15 57.25
N GLU A 363 -46.07 74.99 57.02
CA GLU A 363 -46.34 76.17 57.85
C GLU A 363 -47.19 75.75 59.06
N HIS A 364 -46.63 75.98 60.24
CA HIS A 364 -47.36 76.36 61.45
C HIS A 364 -46.63 77.51 62.13
#